data_AF-A0A533UCC1-F1
#
_entry.id   AF-A0A533UCC1-F1
#
_cell.length_a   1.000
_cell.length_b   1.000
_cell.length_c   1.000
_cell.angle_alpha   90.00
_cell.angle_beta   90.00
_cell.angle_gamma   90.00
#
_symmetry.space_group_name_H-M   'P 1'
#
loop_
_entity.id
_entity.type
_entity.pdbx_description
1 polymer ?
#
loop_
_entity_poly.entity_id
_entity_poly.type
_entity_poly.pdbx_seq_one_letter_code
_entity_poly.pdbx_strand_id
1 'polypeptide(L)' 'MEFDCAYCGEKQDLPFECNYCKDKFCADHRLPEDHRCVKLHQIRAKRFGQNSVKRDKGIGRQSIFKKFLNKFRD' A
#
# COMPACT_ATOMS: atom_id res chain seq x y z
N MET A 1 -32.76 -0.55 14.20
CA MET A 1 -32.57 0.30 13.00
C MET A 1 -31.73 -0.56 12.08
N GLU A 2 -32.37 -1.34 11.22
CA GLU A 2 -31.68 -2.27 10.32
C GLU A 2 -31.02 -1.48 9.19
N PHE A 3 -29.88 -1.96 8.69
CA PHE A 3 -29.26 -1.45 7.47
C PHE A 3 -28.91 -2.62 6.56
N ASP A 4 -28.85 -2.35 5.25
CA ASP A 4 -28.46 -3.33 4.25
C ASP A 4 -26.95 -3.20 3.94
N CYS A 5 -26.25 -4.31 3.90
CA CYS A 5 -24.84 -4.34 3.49
C CYS A 5 -24.69 -3.92 2.02
N ALA A 6 -23.85 -2.92 1.73
CA ALA A 6 -23.65 -2.43 0.36
C ALA A 6 -22.98 -3.46 -0.58
N TYR A 7 -22.47 -4.58 -0.05
CA TYR A 7 -21.86 -5.65 -0.84
C TYR A 7 -22.79 -6.85 -1.07
N CYS A 8 -23.33 -7.44 0.00
CA CYS A 8 -24.17 -8.64 -0.08
C CYS A 8 -25.68 -8.38 0.05
N GLY A 9 -26.09 -7.18 0.48
CA GLY A 9 -27.50 -6.84 0.70
C GLY A 9 -28.13 -7.44 1.96
N GLU A 10 -27.34 -8.11 2.81
CA GLU A 10 -27.87 -8.65 4.06
C GLU A 10 -28.20 -7.57 5.07
N LYS A 11 -29.31 -7.77 5.78
CA LYS A 11 -29.77 -6.92 6.86
C LYS A 11 -29.01 -7.23 8.14
N GLN A 12 -28.54 -6.18 8.80
CA GLN A 12 -27.80 -6.28 10.04
C GLN A 12 -28.22 -5.15 10.99
N ASP A 13 -28.06 -5.39 12.30
CA ASP A 13 -28.37 -4.39 13.33
C ASP A 13 -27.24 -3.38 13.56
N LEU A 14 -26.01 -3.73 13.17
CA LEU A 14 -24.79 -2.96 13.45
C LEU A 14 -24.00 -2.65 12.16
N PRO A 15 -24.01 -1.39 11.69
CA PRO A 15 -23.28 -1.00 10.48
C PRO A 15 -21.80 -0.80 10.74
N PHE A 16 -20.97 -1.42 9.89
CA PHE A 16 -19.53 -1.14 9.84
C PHE A 16 -19.21 -0.18 8.68
N GLU A 17 -18.69 1.00 8.98
CA GLU A 17 -18.27 1.97 7.95
C GLU A 17 -16.82 1.71 7.51
N CYS A 18 -16.61 1.60 6.20
CA CYS A 18 -15.27 1.49 5.64
C CYS A 18 -14.55 2.84 5.64
N ASN A 19 -13.35 2.90 6.23
CA ASN A 19 -12.54 4.13 6.30
C ASN A 19 -12.11 4.70 4.93
N TYR A 20 -12.16 3.87 3.87
CA TYR A 20 -11.76 4.27 2.53
C TYR A 20 -12.97 4.73 1.70
N CYS A 21 -13.92 3.84 1.43
CA CYS A 21 -15.07 4.17 0.57
C CYS A 21 -16.20 4.89 1.29
N LYS A 22 -16.29 4.81 2.62
CA LYS A 22 -17.35 5.41 3.46
C LYS A 22 -18.72 4.75 3.36
N ASP A 23 -18.77 3.56 2.76
CA ASP A 23 -19.99 2.74 2.71
C ASP A 23 -20.13 1.82 3.94
N LYS A 24 -21.35 1.34 4.16
CA LYS A 24 -21.73 0.48 5.30
C LYS A 24 -21.77 -1.00 4.89
N PHE A 25 -21.19 -1.86 5.71
CA PHE A 25 -21.08 -3.30 5.48
C PHE A 25 -21.46 -4.12 6.71
N CYS A 26 -21.76 -5.41 6.49
CA CYS A 26 -21.96 -6.39 7.56
C CYS A 26 -20.61 -6.85 8.17
N ALA A 27 -20.67 -7.65 9.24
CA ALA A 27 -19.48 -8.13 9.95
C ALA A 27 -18.49 -8.90 9.05
N ASP A 28 -19.01 -9.64 8.06
CA ASP A 28 -18.21 -10.44 7.12
C ASP A 28 -17.58 -9.59 6.02
N HIS A 29 -18.16 -8.44 5.69
CA HIS A 29 -17.68 -7.55 4.63
C HIS A 29 -17.07 -6.26 5.15
N ARG A 30 -16.79 -6.18 6.47
CA ARG A 30 -16.24 -4.97 7.11
C ARG A 30 -14.83 -4.62 6.64
N LEU A 31 -14.02 -5.62 6.26
CA LEU A 31 -12.67 -5.37 5.80
C LEU A 31 -12.67 -4.92 4.34
N PRO A 32 -11.77 -4.00 3.96
CA PRO A 32 -11.65 -3.55 2.57
C PRO A 32 -11.39 -4.65 1.55
N GLU A 33 -10.77 -5.76 1.96
CA GLU A 33 -10.45 -6.89 1.08
C GLU A 33 -11.69 -7.75 0.81
N ASP A 34 -12.60 -7.86 1.79
CA ASP A 34 -13.81 -8.68 1.70
C ASP A 34 -14.87 -8.06 0.77
N HIS A 35 -15.03 -6.73 0.78
CA HIS A 35 -15.94 -6.03 -0.13
C HIS A 35 -15.29 -5.47 -1.40
N ARG A 36 -14.05 -5.88 -1.71
CA ARG A 36 -13.27 -5.40 -2.88
C ARG A 36 -13.25 -3.87 -3.00
N CYS A 37 -12.83 -3.18 -1.95
CA CYS A 37 -12.87 -1.73 -1.86
C CYS A 37 -12.15 -1.04 -3.04
N VAL A 38 -12.91 -0.31 -3.85
CA VAL A 38 -12.39 0.41 -5.04
C VAL A 38 -11.30 1.41 -4.66
N LYS A 39 -11.48 2.16 -3.56
CA LYS A 39 -10.49 3.15 -3.10
C LYS A 39 -9.21 2.50 -2.60
N LEU A 40 -9.28 1.33 -1.96
CA LEU A 40 -8.08 0.60 -1.56
C LEU A 40 -7.22 0.22 -2.77
N HIS A 41 -7.86 -0.28 -3.83
CA HIS A 41 -7.15 -0.63 -5.07
C HIS A 41 -6.46 0.60 -5.69
N GLN A 42 -7.14 1.74 -5.74
CA GLN A 42 -6.56 2.99 -6.24
C GLN A 42 -5.37 3.45 -5.41
N ILE A 43 -5.44 3.35 -4.07
CA ILE A 43 -4.33 3.71 -3.18
C ILE A 43 -3.13 2.78 -3.38
N ARG A 44 -3.35 1.46 -3.48
CA ARG A 44 -2.29 0.48 -3.79
C ARG A 44 -1.64 0.80 -5.14
N ALA A 45 -2.44 1.07 -6.17
CA ALA A 45 -1.94 1.41 -7.51
C ALA A 45 -1.12 2.72 -7.53
N LYS A 46 -1.58 3.76 -6.83
CA LYS A 46 -0.83 5.03 -6.71
C LYS A 46 0.50 4.85 -5.99
N ARG A 47 0.53 4.03 -4.93
CA ARG A 47 1.78 3.69 -4.22
C ARG A 47 2.77 2.94 -5.11
N PHE A 48 2.29 2.10 -6.03
CA PHE A 48 3.15 1.42 -6.99
C PHE A 48 3.85 2.37 -7.97
N GLY A 49 3.21 3.48 -8.37
CA GLY A 49 3.84 4.50 -9.20
C GLY A 49 4.77 5.46 -8.43
N GLN A 50 4.54 5.64 -7.13
CA GLN A 50 5.28 6.60 -6.31
C GLN A 50 6.47 5.99 -5.55
N ASN A 51 6.42 4.70 -5.22
CA ASN A 51 7.58 3.99 -4.70
C ASN A 51 8.40 3.45 -5.87
N SER A 52 9.20 4.35 -6.47
CA SER A 52 10.52 3.91 -6.92
C SER A 52 11.16 3.21 -5.72
N VAL A 53 11.34 1.91 -5.87
CA VAL A 53 12.04 1.08 -4.90
C VAL A 53 13.50 1.57 -4.89
N LYS A 54 13.77 2.66 -4.16
CA LYS A 54 15.11 2.99 -3.68
C LYS A 54 15.45 1.86 -2.71
N ARG A 55 15.97 0.76 -3.25
CA ARG A 55 16.67 -0.24 -2.44
C ARG A 55 17.88 0.51 -1.95
N ASP A 56 17.87 0.92 -0.68
CA ASP A 56 19.09 1.29 0.01
C ASP A 56 20.03 0.09 -0.08
N LYS A 57 20.88 0.07 -1.11
CA LYS A 57 22.06 -0.78 -1.14
C LYS A 57 22.93 -0.26 -0.01
N GLY A 58 22.86 -0.93 1.13
CA GLY A 58 23.82 -0.75 2.21
C GLY A 58 25.25 -0.81 1.66
N ILE A 59 25.97 0.29 1.84
CA ILE A 59 27.37 0.39 2.25
C ILE A 59 28.25 -0.81 1.82
N GLY A 60 29.02 -0.62 0.74
CA GLY A 60 29.91 -1.64 0.18
C GLY A 60 31.03 -1.06 -0.69
N ARG A 61 31.87 -0.22 -0.05
CA ARG A 61 33.33 -0.15 -0.21
C ARG A 61 33.94 -0.25 -1.63
N GLN A 62 34.60 0.87 -2.00
CA GLN A 62 35.75 0.99 -2.91
C GLN A 62 35.48 0.95 -4.42
N SER A 63 35.11 2.14 -4.92
CA SER A 63 35.88 2.90 -5.92
C SER A 63 37.10 2.17 -6.53
N ILE A 64 36.85 1.24 -7.46
CA ILE A 64 37.89 0.62 -8.31
C ILE A 64 38.69 1.70 -9.07
N PHE A 65 38.06 2.85 -9.34
CA PHE A 65 38.70 4.02 -9.95
C PHE A 65 39.68 4.80 -9.05
N LYS A 66 39.76 4.54 -7.73
CA LYS A 66 40.72 5.20 -6.83
C LYS A 66 42.05 4.45 -6.67
N LYS A 67 42.21 3.26 -7.26
CA LYS A 67 43.45 2.47 -7.13
C LYS A 67 44.47 2.73 -8.25
N PHE A 68 44.12 3.52 -9.26
CA PHE A 68 45.01 3.84 -10.38
C PHE A 68 45.52 5.30 -10.40
N LEU A 69 45.01 6.17 -9.52
CA LEU A 69 45.28 7.61 -9.55
C LEU A 69 46.19 8.11 -8.41
N ASN A 70 47.07 7.26 -7.86
CA ASN A 70 48.01 7.65 -6.81
C ASN A 70 49.44 7.14 -7.06
N LYS A 71 49.84 6.96 -8.34
CA LYS A 71 51.17 6.46 -8.74
C LYS A 71 52.07 7.51 -9.43
N PHE A 72 51.70 8.78 -9.44
CA PHE A 72 52.58 9.87 -9.89
C PHE A 72 52.48 11.05 -8.93
N ARG A 73 53.10 10.86 -7.76
CA ARG A 73 53.59 11.94 -6.92
C ARG A 73 55.10 11.72 -6.86
N ASP A 74 55.78 12.31 -7.84
CA ASP A 74 57.16 12.75 -7.69
C ASP A 74 57.19 14.01 -6.81
#